data_AF-A0A2W6DW36-F1
#
_entry.id   AF-A0A2W6DW36-F1
#
_cell.length_a   1.000
_cell.length_b   1.000
_cell.length_c   1.000
_cell.angle_alpha   90.00
_cell.angle_beta   90.00
_cell.angle_gamma   90.00
#
_symmetry.space_group_name_H-M   'P 1'
#
loop_
_entity.id
_entity.type
_entity.pdbx_description
1 polymer ?
#
loop_
_entity_poly.entity_id
_entity_poly.type
_entity_poly.pdbx_seq_one_letter_code
_entity_poly.pdbx_strand_id
1 'polypeptide(L)'
;MTVQVLTAVLLVCLGVLLGAIWTIQALQPKLRRQAEQRRRLNEEWSAVRTARRQRRECPRCGALLTERDWYLAPTIVEDPADYG
;
A
#
# COMPACT_ATOMS: atom_id res chain seq x y z
N MET A 1 28.94 -0.88 -42.02
CA MET A 1 28.90 -1.48 -40.67
C MET A 1 28.45 -0.48 -39.62
N THR A 2 29.10 0.69 -39.48
CA THR A 2 28.74 1.72 -38.48
C THR A 2 27.29 2.21 -38.56
N VAL A 3 26.80 2.50 -39.77
CA VAL A 3 25.42 2.98 -40.00
C VAL A 3 24.38 1.93 -39.59
N GLN A 4 24.62 0.65 -39.87
CA GLN A 4 23.69 -0.44 -39.49
C GLN A 4 23.63 -0.62 -37.98
N VAL A 5 24.76 -0.51 -37.28
CA VAL A 5 24.82 -0.58 -35.82
C VAL A 5 24.07 0.59 -35.19
N LEU A 6 24.28 1.82 -35.69
CA LEU A 6 23.56 3.00 -35.24
C LEU A 6 22.04 2.85 -35.41
N THR A 7 21.59 2.37 -36.56
CA THR A 7 20.17 2.12 -36.82
C THR A 7 19.60 1.06 -35.86
N ALA A 8 20.32 -0.03 -35.62
CA ALA A 8 19.89 -1.07 -34.69
C ALA A 8 19.76 -0.53 -33.25
N VAL A 9 20.73 0.27 -32.79
CA VAL A 9 20.68 0.91 -31.48
C VAL A 9 19.48 1.84 -31.36
N LEU A 10 19.24 2.68 -32.37
CA LEU A 10 18.09 3.60 -32.38
C LEU A 10 16.75 2.86 -32.32
N LEU A 11 16.61 1.75 -33.06
CA LEU A 11 15.40 0.94 -33.03
C LEU A 11 15.16 0.28 -31.67
N VAL A 12 16.22 -0.22 -31.02
CA VAL A 12 16.12 -0.76 -29.66
C VAL A 12 15.71 0.33 -28.67
N CYS A 13 16.33 1.52 -28.73
CA CYS A 13 15.96 2.65 -27.88
C CYS A 13 14.50 3.07 -28.08
N LEU A 14 14.03 3.13 -29.33
CA LEU A 14 12.63 3.41 -29.67
C LEU A 14 11.69 2.36 -29.09
N GLY A 15 12.00 1.07 -29.25
CA GLY A 15 11.21 -0.02 -28.69
C GLY A 15 11.09 0.05 -27.17
N VAL A 16 12.21 0.33 -26.47
CA VAL A 16 12.23 0.49 -25.01
C VAL A 16 11.41 1.70 -24.56
N LEU A 17 11.53 2.84 -25.23
CA LEU A 17 10.76 4.04 -24.93
C LEU A 17 9.26 3.80 -25.08
N LEU A 18 8.84 3.19 -26.20
CA LEU A 18 7.44 2.88 -26.46
C LEU A 18 6.90 1.88 -25.43
N GLY A 19 7.67 0.84 -25.10
CA GLY A 19 7.30 -0.12 -24.06
C GLY A 19 7.14 0.54 -22.68
N ALA A 20 8.10 1.39 -22.28
CA ALA A 20 8.05 2.10 -21.01
C ALA A 20 6.82 3.03 -20.92
N ILE A 21 6.54 3.81 -21.96
CA ILE A 21 5.37 4.70 -21.99
C ILE A 21 4.08 3.88 -21.85
N TRP A 22 3.97 2.77 -22.59
CA TRP A 22 2.79 1.91 -22.54
C TRP A 22 2.58 1.29 -21.16
N THR A 23 3.65 0.79 -20.52
CA THR A 23 3.57 0.26 -19.15
C THR A 23 3.14 1.33 -18.15
N ILE A 24 3.67 2.55 -18.23
CA ILE A 24 3.29 3.65 -17.34
C ILE A 24 1.81 4.00 -17.52
N GLN A 25 1.34 4.11 -18.77
CA GLN A 25 -0.06 4.41 -19.06
C GLN A 25 -1.00 3.28 -18.60
N ALA A 26 -0.62 2.02 -18.76
CA ALA A 26 -1.42 0.87 -18.32
C ALA A 26 -1.47 0.73 -16.79
N LEU A 27 -0.37 1.04 -16.09
CA LEU A 27 -0.29 0.92 -14.64
C LEU A 27 -0.83 2.13 -13.89
N GLN A 28 -0.73 3.34 -14.45
CA GLN A 28 -1.26 4.58 -13.85
C GLN A 28 -2.70 4.46 -13.31
N PRO A 29 -3.69 3.94 -14.06
CA PRO A 29 -5.07 3.86 -13.57
C PRO A 29 -5.21 2.90 -12.39
N LYS A 30 -4.48 1.77 -12.39
CA LYS A 30 -4.48 0.84 -11.25
C LYS A 30 -3.85 1.48 -10.01
N LEU A 31 -2.73 2.17 -10.17
CA LEU A 31 -2.06 2.87 -9.07
C LEU A 31 -2.92 3.99 -8.49
N ARG A 32 -3.64 4.74 -9.33
CA ARG A 32 -4.60 5.76 -8.88
C ARG A 32 -5.74 5.14 -8.07
N ARG A 33 -6.35 4.06 -8.56
CA ARG A 33 -7.41 3.34 -7.83
C ARG A 33 -6.91 2.79 -6.49
N GLN A 34 -5.71 2.23 -6.46
CA GLN A 34 -5.11 1.75 -5.20
C GLN A 34 -4.83 2.90 -4.22
N ALA A 35 -4.34 4.04 -4.70
CA ALA A 35 -4.12 5.21 -3.87
C ALA A 35 -5.44 5.76 -3.30
N GLU A 36 -6.51 5.80 -4.09
CA GLU A 36 -7.84 6.20 -3.65
C GLU A 36 -8.43 5.22 -2.63
N GLN A 37 -8.31 3.91 -2.85
CA GLN A 37 -8.74 2.90 -1.89
C GLN A 37 -7.98 3.03 -0.56
N ARG A 38 -6.66 3.25 -0.62
CA ARG A 38 -5.85 3.52 0.58
C ARG A 38 -6.26 4.80 1.29
N ARG A 39 -6.63 5.86 0.56
CA ARG A 39 -7.14 7.10 1.15
C ARG A 39 -8.45 6.86 1.90
N ARG A 40 -9.42 6.18 1.28
CA ARG A 40 -10.71 5.85 1.91
C ARG A 40 -10.51 5.03 3.19
N LEU A 41 -9.70 3.97 3.13
CA LEU A 41 -9.37 3.16 4.31
C LEU A 41 -8.68 4.01 5.38
N ASN A 42 -7.72 4.86 5.01
CA ASN A 42 -7.01 5.69 5.98
C ASN A 42 -7.93 6.72 6.64
N GLU A 43 -8.92 7.25 5.93
CA GLU A 43 -9.97 8.12 6.47
C GLU A 43 -10.84 7.39 7.48
N GLU A 44 -11.32 6.19 7.16
CA GLU A 44 -12.09 5.35 8.11
C GLU A 44 -11.29 5.02 9.37
N TRP A 45 -10.03 4.61 9.20
CA TRP A 45 -9.12 4.33 10.31
C TRP A 45 -8.68 5.59 11.07
N SER A 46 -8.81 6.78 10.47
CA SER A 46 -8.51 8.02 11.17
C SER A 46 -9.52 8.28 12.28
N ALA A 47 -10.81 8.04 12.05
CA ALA A 47 -11.86 8.18 13.05
C ALA A 47 -11.68 7.20 14.23
N VAL A 48 -11.26 5.97 13.92
CA VAL A 48 -10.94 4.98 14.96
C VAL A 48 -9.74 5.44 15.80
N ARG A 49 -8.68 5.96 15.16
CA ARG A 49 -7.50 6.47 15.87
C ARG A 49 -7.80 7.71 16.70
N THR A 50 -8.65 8.62 16.24
CA THR A 50 -9.04 9.80 17.02
C THR A 50 -9.89 9.41 18.23
N ALA A 51 -10.87 8.51 18.06
CA ALA A 51 -11.65 7.97 19.18
C ALA A 51 -10.77 7.23 20.20
N ARG A 52 -9.78 6.46 19.73
CA ARG A 52 -8.78 5.81 20.58
C ARG A 52 -7.90 6.83 21.32
N ARG A 53 -7.39 7.86 20.65
CA ARG A 53 -6.58 8.91 21.30
C ARG A 53 -7.36 9.69 22.36
N GLN A 54 -8.67 9.87 22.18
CA GLN A 54 -9.52 10.46 23.21
C GLN A 54 -9.67 9.55 24.44
N ARG A 55 -9.67 8.23 24.23
CA ARG A 55 -9.65 7.23 25.32
C ARG A 55 -8.21 7.01 25.79
N ARG A 56 -7.79 7.77 26.80
CA ARG A 56 -6.51 7.57 27.49
C ARG A 56 -6.43 6.26 28.28
N GLU A 57 -7.55 5.55 28.45
CA GLU A 57 -7.66 4.38 29.30
C GLU A 57 -8.23 3.17 28.55
N CYS A 58 -7.73 1.99 28.89
CA CYS A 58 -8.21 0.73 28.33
C CYS A 58 -9.63 0.43 28.83
N PRO A 59 -10.61 0.16 27.93
CA PRO A 59 -11.98 -0.12 28.34
C PRO A 59 -12.13 -1.43 29.11
N ARG A 60 -11.13 -2.33 29.09
CA ARG A 60 -11.18 -3.64 29.77
C ARG A 60 -10.61 -3.61 31.19
N CYS A 61 -9.57 -2.81 31.43
CA CYS A 61 -8.83 -2.82 32.70
C CYS A 61 -8.57 -1.42 33.30
N GLY A 62 -8.96 -0.34 32.62
CA GLY A 62 -8.75 1.03 33.08
C GLY A 62 -7.30 1.51 33.06
N ALA A 63 -6.35 0.68 32.59
CA ALA A 63 -4.94 1.05 32.51
C ALA A 63 -4.74 2.22 31.52
N LEU A 64 -3.86 3.15 31.87
CA LEU A 64 -3.50 4.29 31.03
C LEU A 64 -2.75 3.78 29.78
N LEU A 65 -3.33 3.98 28.61
CA LEU A 65 -2.77 3.52 27.33
C LEU A 65 -1.78 4.55 26.81
N THR A 66 -0.51 4.14 26.69
CA THR A 66 0.53 4.97 26.06
C THR A 66 0.53 4.79 24.55
N GLU A 67 1.07 5.74 23.78
CA GLU A 67 1.04 5.69 22.31
C GLU A 67 1.65 4.40 21.72
N ARG A 68 2.61 3.77 22.42
CA ARG A 68 3.22 2.48 22.06
C ARG A 68 2.26 1.28 22.15
N ASP A 69 1.33 1.29 23.09
CA ASP A 69 0.43 0.16 23.35
C ASP A 69 -0.62 -0.01 22.24
N TRP A 70 -0.85 1.01 21.42
CA TRP A 70 -1.81 0.97 20.32
C TRP A 70 -1.31 0.26 19.06
N TYR A 71 0.00 0.15 18.90
CA TYR A 71 0.64 -0.49 17.74
C TYR A 71 0.97 -1.97 17.99
N LEU A 72 0.94 -2.40 19.26
CA LEU A 72 1.00 -3.81 19.66
C LEU A 72 -0.41 -4.40 19.57
N ALA A 73 -0.85 -4.76 18.37
CA ALA A 73 -1.98 -5.68 18.25
C ALA A 73 -1.57 -7.01 18.92
N PRO A 74 -2.39 -7.61 19.80
CA PRO A 74 -2.17 -9.00 20.18
C PRO A 74 -2.29 -9.82 18.90
N THR A 75 -1.21 -10.50 18.51
CA THR A 75 -1.11 -11.35 17.31
C THR A 75 -1.97 -12.63 17.40
N ILE A 76 -2.93 -12.68 18.31
CA ILE A 76 -3.81 -13.83 18.49
C ILE A 76 -5.04 -13.59 17.62
N VAL A 77 -4.85 -13.74 16.31
CA VAL A 77 -5.92 -14.25 15.45
C VAL A 77 -5.82 -15.76 15.64
N GLU A 78 -6.73 -16.35 16.43
CA GLU A 78 -6.92 -17.80 16.39
C GLU A 78 -7.39 -18.13 14.98
N ASP A 79 -6.52 -18.78 14.20
CA ASP A 79 -6.93 -19.48 13.00
C ASP A 79 -8.03 -20.47 13.40
N PRO A 80 -9.21 -20.47 12.76
CA PRO A 80 -10.19 -21.52 13.01
C PRO A 80 -9.53 -22.84 12.63
N ALA A 81 -9.33 -23.70 13.64
CA ALA A 81 -8.81 -25.04 13.45
C ALA A 81 -9.64 -25.77 12.39
N ASP A 82 -9.00 -26.04 11.26
CA ASP A 82 -9.53 -26.88 10.19
C ASP A 82 -9.64 -28.31 10.77
N TYR A 83 -10.86 -28.69 11.17
CA TYR A 83 -11.17 -30.08 11.47
C TYR A 83 -11.44 -30.76 10.13
N GLY A 84 -10.54 -31.68 9.77
CA GLY A 84 -10.51 -32.40 8.49
C GLY A 84 -11.65 -33.37 8.25
#